data_AF-A0A9D0XLS1-F1
#
_entry.id   AF-A0A9D0XLS1-F1
#
_cell.length_a   1.000
_cell.length_b   1.000
_cell.length_c   1.000
_cell.angle_alpha   90.00
_cell.angle_beta   90.00
_cell.angle_gamma   90.00
#
_symmetry.space_group_name_H-M   'P 1'
#
loop_
_entity.id
_entity.type
_entity.pdbx_description
1 polymer ?
#
loop_
_entity_poly.entity_id
_entity_poly.type
_entity_poly.pdbx_seq_one_letter_code
_entity_poly.pdbx_strand_id
1 'polypeptide(L)'
;MLILPDAISKLNLSKKDDDNDNYYYYETPSKQKKITIDRTTVANCLSLQHLPYCSKKWLTQMSSALTQHMDRTLAYDILTPLLTKKNVSASPLREALLRTAIEFLKEKTKIKPEPPNNWSRPVPKSKTYANKWNILKSFMESPTQTTFDYVQKERCRIEMKKAIKRAKADLDTETIRKGRPYTLRITKNQKTYKRLLKQWQKDIKLLAKLERALNAL
;
A
#
# COMPACT_ATOMS: atom_id res chain seq x y z
N MET A 1 -6.80 -35.58 -8.71
CA MET A 1 -5.53 -35.27 -7.99
C MET A 1 -5.26 -33.78 -8.18
N LEU A 2 -5.48 -32.96 -7.15
CA LEU A 2 -5.18 -31.53 -7.23
C LEU A 2 -3.66 -31.35 -7.28
N ILE A 3 -3.14 -30.89 -8.41
CA ILE A 3 -1.71 -30.56 -8.55
C ILE A 3 -1.47 -29.35 -7.64
N LEU A 4 -0.48 -29.39 -6.75
CA LEU A 4 -0.19 -28.37 -5.71
C LEU A 4 -0.34 -26.89 -6.16
N PRO A 5 0.05 -26.47 -7.38
CA PRO A 5 -0.21 -25.10 -7.87
C PRO A 5 -1.70 -24.71 -7.90
N ASP A 6 -2.60 -25.65 -8.21
CA ASP A 6 -4.05 -25.41 -8.24
C ASP A 6 -4.66 -25.27 -6.85
N ALA A 7 -4.04 -25.88 -5.83
CA ALA A 7 -4.43 -25.63 -4.44
C ALA A 7 -3.95 -24.24 -3.98
N ILE A 8 -2.74 -23.84 -4.36
CA ILE A 8 -2.15 -22.54 -3.99
C ILE A 8 -2.88 -21.37 -4.66
N SER A 9 -3.26 -21.50 -5.93
CA SER A 9 -4.02 -20.46 -6.65
C SER A 9 -5.34 -20.12 -5.96
N LYS A 10 -5.98 -21.12 -5.33
CA LYS A 10 -7.24 -20.97 -4.59
C LYS A 10 -7.08 -20.33 -3.21
N LEU A 11 -5.86 -20.23 -2.67
CA LEU A 11 -5.61 -19.66 -1.34
C LEU A 11 -5.56 -18.12 -1.33
N ASN A 12 -5.54 -17.47 -2.50
CA ASN A 12 -5.46 -16.01 -2.58
C ASN A 12 -6.84 -15.35 -2.67
N LEU A 13 -7.41 -15.00 -1.52
CA LEU A 13 -8.58 -14.12 -1.46
C LEU A 13 -8.20 -12.69 -1.06
N SER A 14 -8.27 -11.83 -2.08
CA SER A 14 -8.64 -10.42 -2.09
C SER A 14 -7.58 -9.32 -1.85
N LYS A 15 -7.74 -8.31 -2.72
CA LYS A 15 -7.05 -7.02 -2.81
C LYS A 15 -7.22 -6.25 -1.51
N LYS A 16 -6.11 -5.72 -1.01
CA LYS A 16 -6.18 -4.53 -0.16
C LYS A 16 -6.17 -3.33 -1.08
N ASP A 17 -7.13 -2.43 -0.94
CA ASP A 17 -7.18 -1.11 -1.59
C ASP A 17 -5.99 -0.18 -1.19
N ASP A 18 -4.92 -0.73 -0.58
CA ASP A 18 -3.72 0.01 -0.23
C ASP A 18 -2.84 0.34 -1.46
N ASP A 19 -3.11 -0.31 -2.59
CA ASP A 19 -2.46 -0.08 -3.88
C ASP A 19 -3.26 0.87 -4.79
N ASN A 20 -4.12 1.73 -4.20
CA ASN A 20 -4.63 2.88 -4.94
C ASN A 20 -3.47 3.88 -5.10
N ASP A 21 -2.67 3.69 -6.15
CA ASP A 21 -1.59 4.59 -6.59
C ASP A 21 -2.15 5.96 -7.07
N ASN A 22 -3.48 6.16 -6.98
CA ASN A 22 -4.13 7.42 -7.27
C ASN A 22 -3.98 8.38 -6.07
N TYR A 23 -3.08 9.36 -6.22
CA TYR A 23 -2.56 10.30 -5.23
C TYR A 23 -3.58 11.06 -4.36
N TYR A 24 -4.87 10.97 -4.69
CA TYR A 24 -5.90 11.88 -4.24
C TYR A 24 -7.28 11.23 -3.97
N TYR A 25 -7.37 9.90 -3.97
CA TYR A 25 -8.63 9.21 -3.72
C TYR A 25 -8.73 8.67 -2.28
N TYR A 26 -9.65 9.28 -1.54
CA TYR A 26 -10.00 8.96 -0.17
C TYR A 26 -10.96 7.77 -0.12
N GLU A 27 -10.50 6.58 -0.50
CA GLU A 27 -11.30 5.36 -0.38
C GLU A 27 -11.13 4.71 0.99
N THR A 28 -12.26 4.30 1.58
CA THR A 28 -12.30 3.53 2.83
C THR A 28 -11.96 2.07 2.54
N PRO A 29 -10.89 1.50 3.11
CA PRO A 29 -10.54 0.10 2.87
C PRO A 29 -11.58 -0.84 3.48
N SER A 30 -11.98 -1.86 2.72
CA SER A 30 -12.88 -2.92 3.18
C SER A 30 -12.18 -3.86 4.18
N LYS A 31 -12.94 -4.37 5.17
CA LYS A 31 -12.47 -5.35 6.17
C LYS A 31 -12.78 -6.77 5.69
N GLN A 32 -11.99 -7.33 4.78
CA GLN A 32 -12.05 -8.76 4.47
C GLN A 32 -10.89 -9.51 5.15
N LYS A 33 -11.20 -10.67 5.73
CA LYS A 33 -10.24 -11.55 6.40
C LYS A 33 -9.41 -12.27 5.32
N LYS A 34 -8.17 -11.84 5.15
CA LYS A 34 -7.26 -12.29 4.08
C LYS A 34 -6.61 -13.62 4.44
N ILE A 35 -6.82 -14.65 3.64
CA ILE A 35 -5.94 -15.83 3.60
C ILE A 35 -4.77 -15.41 2.69
N THR A 36 -3.56 -15.38 3.25
CA THR A 36 -2.36 -14.98 2.50
C THR A 36 -1.39 -16.15 2.53
N ILE A 37 -0.72 -16.41 1.41
CA ILE A 37 0.44 -17.30 1.37
C ILE A 37 1.44 -16.82 2.42
N ASP A 38 1.94 -17.72 3.27
CA ASP A 38 2.92 -17.39 4.29
C ASP A 38 4.35 -17.78 3.88
N ARG A 39 5.33 -17.41 4.71
CA ARG A 39 6.76 -17.71 4.46
C ARG A 39 7.03 -19.21 4.38
N THR A 40 6.38 -19.99 5.24
CA THR A 40 6.58 -21.43 5.35
C THR A 40 6.12 -22.13 4.07
N THR A 41 4.97 -21.72 3.52
CA THR A 41 4.43 -22.24 2.27
C THR A 41 5.41 -22.02 1.12
N VAL A 42 5.95 -20.80 0.96
CA VAL A 42 6.94 -20.50 -0.09
C VAL A 42 8.23 -21.31 0.12
N ALA A 43 8.72 -21.40 1.35
CA ALA A 43 9.93 -22.16 1.67
C ALA A 43 9.76 -23.65 1.33
N ASN A 44 8.61 -24.23 1.68
CA ASN A 44 8.30 -25.62 1.34
C ASN A 44 8.24 -25.82 -0.18
N CYS A 45 7.63 -24.89 -0.93
CA CYS A 45 7.61 -24.96 -2.40
C CYS A 45 9.02 -24.90 -3.01
N LEU A 46 9.91 -24.07 -2.45
CA LEU A 46 11.31 -24.03 -2.85
C LEU A 46 12.01 -25.37 -2.57
N SER A 47 11.75 -26.03 -1.44
CA SER A 47 12.32 -27.35 -1.15
C SER A 47 11.80 -28.44 -2.08
N LEU A 48 10.50 -28.40 -2.44
CA LEU A 48 9.85 -29.41 -3.27
C LEU A 48 10.34 -29.44 -4.72
N GLN A 49 10.91 -28.35 -5.24
CA GLN A 49 11.37 -28.27 -6.64
C GLN A 49 12.42 -29.33 -7.01
N HIS A 50 13.14 -29.88 -6.01
CA HIS A 50 14.19 -30.87 -6.21
C HIS A 50 13.64 -32.28 -6.42
N LEU A 51 12.32 -32.46 -6.31
CA LEU A 51 11.68 -33.75 -6.59
C LEU A 51 11.68 -34.05 -8.09
N PRO A 52 11.84 -35.32 -8.50
CA PRO A 52 11.99 -35.72 -9.90
C PRO A 52 10.77 -35.42 -10.78
N TYR A 53 9.62 -35.11 -10.17
CA TYR A 53 8.35 -34.83 -10.85
C TYR A 53 8.15 -33.34 -11.19
N CYS A 54 9.06 -32.46 -10.79
CA CYS A 54 8.98 -31.02 -11.03
C CYS A 54 9.40 -30.66 -12.47
N SER A 55 8.46 -30.80 -13.40
CA SER A 55 8.65 -30.41 -14.80
C SER A 55 8.72 -28.88 -14.99
N LYS A 56 9.20 -28.43 -16.15
CA LYS A 56 9.11 -27.01 -16.56
C LYS A 56 7.69 -26.44 -16.45
N LYS A 57 6.68 -27.24 -16.79
CA LYS A 57 5.27 -26.86 -16.67
C LYS A 57 4.87 -26.64 -15.21
N TRP A 58 5.32 -27.50 -14.30
CA TRP A 58 5.08 -27.35 -12.87
C TRP A 58 5.72 -26.07 -12.33
N LEU A 59 6.96 -25.76 -12.75
CA LEU A 59 7.65 -24.53 -12.34
C LEU A 59 6.87 -23.27 -12.72
N THR A 60 6.43 -23.16 -13.98
CA THR A 60 5.64 -22.01 -14.45
C THR A 60 4.32 -21.87 -13.71
N GLN A 61 3.62 -22.99 -13.48
CA GLN A 61 2.36 -22.99 -12.75
C GLN A 61 2.56 -22.59 -11.28
N MET A 62 3.62 -23.09 -10.64
CA MET A 62 3.93 -22.80 -9.25
C MET A 62 4.35 -21.35 -9.05
N SER A 63 5.25 -20.82 -9.88
CA SER A 63 5.66 -19.41 -9.79
C SER A 63 4.45 -18.50 -9.97
N SER A 64 3.62 -18.77 -10.98
CA SER A 64 2.38 -18.02 -11.24
C SER A 64 1.41 -18.10 -10.05
N ALA A 65 1.16 -19.28 -9.49
CA ALA A 65 0.26 -19.44 -8.35
C ALA A 65 0.75 -18.69 -7.10
N LEU A 66 2.06 -18.68 -6.85
CA LEU A 66 2.66 -17.97 -5.72
C LEU A 66 2.60 -16.45 -5.90
N THR A 67 2.63 -15.93 -7.13
CA THR A 67 2.70 -14.49 -7.42
C THR A 67 1.43 -13.91 -8.05
N GLN A 68 0.37 -14.69 -8.21
CA GLN A 68 -0.87 -14.28 -8.90
C GLN A 68 -1.46 -12.98 -8.32
N HIS A 69 -1.35 -12.81 -7.01
CA HIS A 69 -1.83 -11.63 -6.28
C HIS A 69 -0.67 -10.87 -5.63
N MET A 70 0.38 -10.62 -6.43
CA MET A 70 1.57 -9.92 -5.98
C MET A 70 1.21 -8.57 -5.36
N ASP A 71 1.60 -8.38 -4.10
CA ASP A 71 1.48 -7.11 -3.39
C ASP A 71 2.75 -6.83 -2.58
N ARG A 72 2.82 -5.64 -1.97
CA ARG A 72 3.97 -5.26 -1.14
C ARG A 72 4.16 -6.15 0.09
N THR A 73 3.11 -6.77 0.63
CA THR A 73 3.25 -7.69 1.77
C THR A 73 3.98 -8.95 1.33
N LEU A 74 3.54 -9.55 0.22
CA LEU A 74 4.20 -10.71 -0.38
C LEU A 74 5.64 -10.37 -0.78
N ALA A 75 5.87 -9.23 -1.43
CA ALA A 75 7.21 -8.81 -1.87
C ALA A 75 8.14 -8.59 -0.67
N TYR A 76 7.70 -7.79 0.30
CA TYR A 76 8.53 -7.28 1.38
C TYR A 76 8.73 -8.32 2.47
N ASP A 77 7.61 -8.85 2.95
CA ASP A 77 7.58 -9.62 4.17
C ASP A 77 7.84 -11.08 3.87
N ILE A 78 7.50 -11.60 2.67
CA ILE A 78 7.62 -13.02 2.38
C ILE A 78 8.78 -13.31 1.43
N LEU A 79 8.73 -12.80 0.19
CA LEU A 79 9.70 -13.15 -0.85
C LEU A 79 11.10 -12.60 -0.54
N THR A 80 11.23 -11.31 -0.21
CA THR A 80 12.55 -10.71 0.05
C THR A 80 13.37 -11.48 1.10
N PRO A 81 12.89 -11.70 2.34
CA PRO A 81 13.71 -12.38 3.36
C PRO A 81 13.98 -13.85 3.03
N LEU A 82 13.17 -14.50 2.19
CA LEU A 82 13.41 -15.87 1.74
C LEU A 82 14.45 -15.90 0.61
N LEU A 83 14.24 -15.15 -0.46
CA LEU A 83 15.02 -15.24 -1.70
C LEU A 83 16.41 -14.60 -1.59
N THR A 84 16.64 -13.72 -0.60
CA THR A 84 17.90 -12.99 -0.39
C THR A 84 18.81 -13.63 0.66
N LYS A 85 18.44 -14.78 1.24
CA LYS A 85 19.30 -15.53 2.17
C LYS A 85 20.47 -16.16 1.42
N LYS A 86 21.67 -16.09 2.03
CA LYS A 86 22.92 -16.63 1.45
C LYS A 86 22.86 -18.15 1.21
N ASN A 87 22.15 -18.89 2.05
CA ASN A 87 22.15 -20.36 2.05
C ASN A 87 21.00 -20.97 1.24
N VAL A 88 20.30 -20.17 0.42
CA VAL A 88 19.28 -20.72 -0.47
C VAL A 88 19.98 -21.15 -1.74
N SER A 89 19.85 -22.42 -2.11
CA SER A 89 20.44 -22.95 -3.33
C SER A 89 19.93 -22.21 -4.56
N ALA A 90 20.78 -22.08 -5.58
CA ALA A 90 20.34 -21.63 -6.88
C ALA A 90 19.33 -22.62 -7.44
N SER A 91 18.19 -22.12 -7.93
CA SER A 91 17.15 -22.98 -8.46
C SER A 91 16.20 -22.26 -9.42
N PRO A 92 15.58 -22.98 -10.37
CA PRO A 92 14.70 -22.37 -11.35
C PRO A 92 13.48 -21.66 -10.72
N LEU A 93 12.89 -22.21 -9.67
CA LEU A 93 11.76 -21.57 -8.99
C LEU A 93 12.19 -20.30 -8.26
N ARG A 94 13.36 -20.32 -7.61
CA ARG A 94 13.91 -19.13 -6.94
C ARG A 94 14.18 -18.02 -7.93
N GLU A 95 14.78 -18.35 -9.07
CA GLU A 95 15.04 -17.37 -10.14
C GLU A 95 13.73 -16.78 -10.67
N ALA A 96 12.72 -17.61 -10.95
CA ALA A 96 11.42 -17.15 -11.42
C ALA A 96 10.76 -16.18 -10.41
N LEU A 97 10.75 -16.54 -9.12
CA LEU A 97 10.20 -15.68 -8.08
C LEU A 97 10.98 -14.37 -7.90
N LEU A 98 12.31 -14.41 -8.02
CA LEU A 98 13.15 -13.21 -8.00
C LEU A 98 12.80 -12.27 -9.15
N ARG A 99 12.72 -12.80 -10.38
CA ARG A 99 12.37 -12.02 -11.58
C ARG A 99 10.99 -11.37 -11.44
N THR A 100 9.98 -12.11 -11.02
CA THR A 100 8.63 -11.56 -10.82
C THR A 100 8.59 -10.49 -9.72
N ALA A 101 9.30 -10.70 -8.60
CA ALA A 101 9.37 -9.69 -7.53
C ALA A 101 10.12 -8.42 -7.97
N ILE A 102 11.18 -8.57 -8.77
CA ILE A 102 11.93 -7.46 -9.37
C ILE A 102 11.02 -6.67 -10.32
N GLU A 103 10.32 -7.35 -11.23
CA GLU A 103 9.40 -6.71 -12.18
C GLU A 103 8.31 -5.93 -11.46
N PHE A 104 7.68 -6.53 -10.43
CA PHE A 104 6.71 -5.86 -9.58
C PHE A 104 7.26 -4.57 -8.95
N LEU A 105 8.46 -4.61 -8.36
CA LEU A 105 9.07 -3.43 -7.75
C LEU A 105 9.54 -2.40 -8.78
N LYS A 106 9.98 -2.83 -9.97
CA LYS A 106 10.30 -1.91 -11.08
C LYS A 106 9.07 -1.11 -11.46
N GLU A 107 7.93 -1.76 -11.66
CA GLU A 107 6.66 -1.06 -11.93
C GLU A 107 6.31 -0.06 -10.83
N LYS A 108 6.39 -0.45 -9.56
CA LYS A 108 6.09 0.44 -8.42
C LYS A 108 7.08 1.59 -8.23
N THR A 109 8.29 1.48 -8.79
CA THR A 109 9.34 2.51 -8.63
C THR A 109 9.50 3.41 -9.85
N LYS A 110 8.84 3.12 -10.98
CA LYS A 110 8.85 3.94 -12.21
C LYS A 110 8.55 5.41 -11.95
N ILE A 111 7.53 5.68 -11.12
CA ILE A 111 7.09 7.04 -10.83
C ILE A 111 7.50 7.38 -9.40
N LYS A 112 8.43 8.32 -9.26
CA LYS A 112 8.81 8.88 -7.96
C LYS A 112 7.67 9.78 -7.45
N PRO A 113 7.20 9.61 -6.21
CA PRO A 113 6.25 10.54 -5.62
C PRO A 113 6.83 11.95 -5.57
N GLU A 114 6.09 12.91 -6.10
CA GLU A 114 6.44 14.32 -6.09
C GLU A 114 5.64 15.09 -5.03
N PRO A 115 6.23 16.14 -4.42
CA PRO A 115 5.48 16.98 -3.52
C PRO A 115 4.35 17.70 -4.28
N PRO A 116 3.21 17.99 -3.65
CA PRO A 116 2.18 18.81 -4.27
C PRO A 116 2.74 20.18 -4.66
N ASN A 117 2.47 20.62 -5.90
CA ASN A 117 2.94 21.91 -6.44
C ASN A 117 2.48 23.12 -5.60
N ASN A 118 1.35 22.99 -4.91
CA ASN A 118 0.79 24.03 -4.06
C ASN A 118 -0.03 23.40 -2.92
N TRP A 119 -0.74 24.23 -2.14
CA TRP A 119 -1.59 23.76 -1.05
C TRP A 119 -2.98 23.32 -1.48
N SER A 120 -3.33 23.34 -2.76
CA SER A 120 -4.64 22.84 -3.21
C SER A 120 -4.74 21.33 -3.00
N ARG A 121 -5.92 20.87 -2.60
CA ARG A 121 -6.22 19.46 -2.35
C ARG A 121 -7.60 19.12 -2.93
N PRO A 122 -7.78 17.91 -3.46
CA PRO A 122 -9.10 17.44 -3.87
C PRO A 122 -10.06 17.41 -2.68
N VAL A 123 -11.32 17.73 -2.94
CA VAL A 123 -12.38 17.58 -1.94
C VAL A 123 -12.83 16.12 -1.90
N PRO A 124 -12.79 15.46 -0.73
CA PRO A 124 -13.28 14.09 -0.60
C PRO A 124 -14.75 13.96 -1.00
N LYS A 125 -15.02 12.97 -1.85
CA LYS A 125 -16.39 12.57 -2.21
C LYS A 125 -16.95 11.71 -1.09
N SER A 126 -17.70 12.31 -0.15
CA SER A 126 -18.36 11.58 0.93
C SER A 126 -19.86 11.85 0.93
N LYS A 127 -20.69 10.79 0.86
CA LYS A 127 -22.14 10.91 1.02
C LYS A 127 -22.52 11.30 2.45
N THR A 128 -21.92 10.64 3.45
CA THR A 128 -22.23 10.85 4.87
C THR A 128 -21.81 12.22 5.39
N TYR A 129 -20.68 12.75 4.91
CA TYR A 129 -20.12 14.02 5.40
C TYR A 129 -20.13 15.14 4.34
N ALA A 130 -21.01 15.05 3.34
CA ALA A 130 -21.10 16.02 2.25
C ALA A 130 -21.14 17.47 2.75
N ASN A 131 -21.97 17.75 3.76
CA ASN A 131 -22.10 19.09 4.35
C ASN A 131 -20.79 19.60 4.98
N LYS A 132 -19.97 18.72 5.57
CA LYS A 132 -18.68 19.11 6.15
C LYS A 132 -17.65 19.41 5.07
N TRP A 133 -17.63 18.62 4.01
CA TRP A 133 -16.75 18.86 2.86
C TRP A 133 -17.16 20.09 2.06
N ASN A 134 -18.45 20.40 1.99
CA ASN A 134 -18.91 21.64 1.36
C ASN A 134 -18.41 22.89 2.12
N ILE A 135 -18.41 22.87 3.45
CA ILE A 135 -17.84 23.96 4.27
C ILE A 135 -16.34 24.15 3.98
N LEU A 136 -15.60 23.05 3.80
CA LEU A 136 -14.16 23.09 3.54
C LEU A 136 -13.81 23.27 2.06
N LYS A 137 -14.78 23.32 1.13
CA LYS A 137 -14.52 23.25 -0.31
C LYS A 137 -13.52 24.31 -0.78
N SER A 138 -13.83 25.59 -0.55
CA SER A 138 -12.96 26.69 -0.96
C SER A 138 -11.60 26.65 -0.25
N PHE A 139 -11.56 26.22 1.01
CA PHE A 139 -10.31 26.02 1.74
C PHE A 139 -9.46 24.93 1.09
N MET A 140 -10.05 23.79 0.74
CA MET A 140 -9.35 22.67 0.10
C MET A 140 -8.80 23.07 -1.27
N GLU A 141 -9.60 23.76 -2.08
CA GLU A 141 -9.25 24.17 -3.44
C GLU A 141 -8.20 25.30 -3.46
N SER A 142 -8.09 26.10 -2.40
CA SER A 142 -7.12 27.20 -2.33
C SER A 142 -5.66 26.73 -2.44
N PRO A 143 -4.85 27.32 -3.35
CA PRO A 143 -3.45 26.95 -3.54
C PRO A 143 -2.52 27.54 -2.47
N THR A 144 -2.96 28.57 -1.75
CA THR A 144 -2.13 29.33 -0.79
C THR A 144 -2.62 29.20 0.65
N GLN A 145 -3.92 28.97 0.87
CA GLN A 145 -4.46 28.87 2.22
C GLN A 145 -4.07 27.53 2.86
N THR A 146 -3.37 27.63 3.99
CA THR A 146 -2.87 26.48 4.76
C THR A 146 -3.69 26.17 6.00
N THR A 147 -4.38 27.17 6.57
CA THR A 147 -5.18 27.05 7.79
C THR A 147 -6.63 27.50 7.60
N PHE A 148 -7.54 26.84 8.30
CA PHE A 148 -8.96 27.17 8.37
C PHE A 148 -9.46 27.06 9.81
N ASP A 149 -10.02 28.15 10.34
CA ASP A 149 -10.54 28.19 11.71
C ASP A 149 -12.04 27.96 11.71
N TYR A 150 -12.47 26.84 12.29
CA TYR A 150 -13.87 26.44 12.38
C TYR A 150 -14.42 26.73 13.79
N VAL A 151 -15.01 27.90 13.96
CA VAL A 151 -15.59 28.40 15.22
C VAL A 151 -17.04 27.92 15.34
N GLN A 152 -17.27 26.86 16.12
CA GLN A 152 -18.59 26.23 16.25
C GLN A 152 -18.72 25.51 17.60
N LYS A 153 -19.95 25.14 17.98
CA LYS A 153 -20.22 24.29 19.16
C LYS A 153 -19.55 22.91 19.06
N GLU A 154 -19.33 22.27 20.20
CA GLU A 154 -18.54 21.04 20.30
C GLU A 154 -18.99 19.92 19.38
N ARG A 155 -20.30 19.63 19.34
CA ARG A 155 -20.88 18.61 18.46
C ARG A 155 -20.46 18.82 16.99
N CYS A 156 -20.50 20.05 16.51
CA CYS A 156 -20.11 20.38 15.14
C CYS A 156 -18.62 20.13 14.90
N ARG A 157 -17.75 20.50 15.85
CA ARG A 157 -16.30 20.28 15.77
C ARG A 157 -15.96 18.78 15.78
N ILE A 158 -16.64 17.98 16.61
CA ILE A 158 -16.47 16.52 16.64
C ILE A 158 -16.85 15.91 15.28
N GLU A 159 -17.99 16.30 14.71
CA GLU A 159 -18.40 15.79 13.40
C GLU A 159 -17.44 16.21 12.28
N MET A 160 -16.88 17.42 12.33
CA MET A 160 -15.83 17.85 11.41
C MET A 160 -14.56 16.98 11.54
N LYS A 161 -14.08 16.73 12.77
CA LYS A 161 -12.93 15.83 13.01
C LYS A 161 -13.18 14.43 12.48
N LYS A 162 -14.39 13.87 12.68
CA LYS A 162 -14.76 12.55 12.16
C LYS A 162 -14.76 12.52 10.63
N ALA A 163 -15.31 13.53 9.97
CA ALA A 163 -15.29 13.65 8.52
C ALA A 163 -13.86 13.60 7.97
N ILE A 164 -12.98 14.45 8.51
CA ILE A 164 -11.57 14.52 8.14
C ILE A 164 -10.86 13.18 8.36
N LYS A 165 -11.01 12.59 9.55
CA LYS A 165 -10.37 11.32 9.91
C LYS A 165 -10.82 10.17 9.00
N ARG A 166 -12.10 10.09 8.67
CA ARG A 166 -12.64 8.99 7.85
C ARG A 166 -12.23 9.09 6.39
N ALA A 167 -12.11 10.30 5.86
CA ALA A 167 -11.55 10.49 4.53
C ALA A 167 -10.04 10.21 4.49
N LYS A 168 -9.32 10.21 5.61
CA LYS A 168 -7.85 10.25 5.62
C LYS A 168 -7.31 11.44 4.81
N ALA A 169 -8.00 12.58 4.89
CA ALA A 169 -7.57 13.81 4.25
C ALA A 169 -6.23 14.28 4.83
N ASP A 170 -5.40 14.91 4.00
CA ASP A 170 -4.13 15.53 4.39
C ASP A 170 -4.37 16.82 5.19
N LEU A 171 -5.07 16.68 6.32
CA LEU A 171 -5.47 17.73 7.23
C LEU A 171 -5.15 17.32 8.68
N ASP A 172 -4.57 18.23 9.43
CA ASP A 172 -4.44 18.17 10.88
C ASP A 172 -5.53 18.99 11.54
N THR A 173 -5.91 18.62 12.76
CA THR A 173 -6.92 19.34 13.52
C THR A 173 -6.49 19.59 14.94
N GLU A 174 -6.64 20.80 15.42
CA GLU A 174 -6.33 21.23 16.78
C GLU A 174 -7.52 22.01 17.36
N THR A 175 -7.83 21.80 18.64
CA THR A 175 -8.86 22.60 19.32
C THR A 175 -8.20 23.73 20.10
N ILE A 176 -8.41 24.97 19.68
CA ILE A 176 -7.95 26.16 20.40
C ILE A 176 -8.99 26.53 21.45
N ARG A 177 -8.58 26.50 22.72
CA ARG A 177 -9.43 26.73 23.90
C ARG A 177 -9.30 28.17 24.42
N LYS A 178 -9.45 29.16 23.53
CA LYS A 178 -9.44 30.59 23.88
C LYS A 178 -10.81 31.19 23.56
N GLY A 179 -11.48 31.73 24.57
CA GLY A 179 -12.85 32.26 24.43
C GLY A 179 -13.91 31.16 24.24
N ARG A 180 -15.19 31.55 24.12
CA ARG A 180 -16.27 30.63 23.75
C ARG A 180 -17.05 31.21 22.56
N PRO A 181 -17.51 30.37 21.62
CA PRO A 181 -17.23 28.93 21.51
C PRO A 181 -15.77 28.64 21.09
N TYR A 182 -15.21 27.48 21.49
CA TYR A 182 -13.87 27.07 21.07
C TYR A 182 -13.74 26.88 19.56
N THR A 183 -12.52 27.03 19.06
CA THR A 183 -12.18 26.95 17.64
C THR A 183 -11.55 25.60 17.31
N LEU A 184 -11.97 24.99 16.20
CA LEU A 184 -11.25 23.88 15.59
C LEU A 184 -10.38 24.43 14.46
N ARG A 185 -9.08 24.55 14.69
CA ARG A 185 -8.11 24.90 13.64
C ARG A 185 -7.83 23.66 12.81
N ILE A 186 -7.95 23.81 11.50
CA ILE A 186 -7.69 22.77 10.51
C ILE A 186 -6.52 23.24 9.66
N THR A 187 -5.48 22.42 9.55
CA THR A 187 -4.24 22.77 8.85
C THR A 187 -3.93 21.75 7.77
N LYS A 188 -3.68 22.19 6.54
CA LYS A 188 -3.23 21.29 5.47
C LYS A 188 -1.86 20.74 5.78
N ASN A 189 -1.66 19.48 5.43
CA ASN A 189 -0.37 18.82 5.53
C ASN A 189 -0.04 18.09 4.21
N GLN A 190 1.00 17.26 4.26
CA GLN A 190 1.51 16.46 3.15
C GLN A 190 1.79 15.02 3.63
N LYS A 191 0.97 14.51 4.56
CA LYS A 191 1.21 13.19 5.17
C LYS A 191 1.12 12.08 4.13
N THR A 192 0.21 12.17 3.17
CA THR A 192 0.09 11.20 2.08
C THR A 192 1.34 11.19 1.22
N TYR A 193 1.82 12.35 0.76
CA TYR A 193 3.09 12.47 0.04
C TYR A 193 4.26 11.85 0.81
N LYS A 194 4.44 12.22 2.08
CA LYS A 194 5.54 11.71 2.92
C LYS A 194 5.47 10.19 3.09
N ARG A 195 4.28 9.63 3.27
CA ARG A 195 4.05 8.18 3.35
C ARG A 195 4.44 7.48 2.06
N LEU A 196 3.99 8.01 0.92
CA LEU A 196 4.30 7.44 -0.40
C LEU A 196 5.79 7.52 -0.73
N LEU A 197 6.43 8.66 -0.45
CA LEU A 197 7.87 8.80 -0.64
C LEU A 197 8.66 7.78 0.18
N LYS A 198 8.29 7.58 1.45
CA LYS A 198 8.91 6.56 2.31
C LYS A 198 8.68 5.14 1.76
N GLN A 199 7.50 4.88 1.23
CA GLN A 199 7.16 3.60 0.61
C GLN A 199 8.03 3.35 -0.64
N TRP A 200 8.11 4.33 -1.54
CA TRP A 200 8.93 4.28 -2.76
C TRP A 200 10.42 4.10 -2.45
N GLN A 201 10.95 4.81 -1.44
CA GLN A 201 12.33 4.62 -0.99
C GLN A 201 12.58 3.19 -0.47
N LYS A 202 11.58 2.57 0.16
CA LYS A 202 11.66 1.17 0.59
C LYS A 202 11.59 0.22 -0.61
N ASP A 203 10.71 0.49 -1.58
CA ASP A 203 10.58 -0.29 -2.82
C ASP A 203 11.95 -0.31 -3.56
N ILE A 204 12.63 0.83 -3.69
CA ILE A 204 13.97 0.92 -4.32
C ILE A 204 15.03 0.10 -3.57
N LYS A 205 15.09 0.23 -2.24
CA LYS A 205 16.08 -0.51 -1.44
C LYS A 205 15.90 -2.02 -1.61
N LEU A 206 14.65 -2.47 -1.69
CA LEU A 206 14.33 -3.87 -1.89
C LEU A 206 14.62 -4.34 -3.31
N LEU A 207 14.30 -3.53 -4.32
CA LEU A 207 14.65 -3.80 -5.71
C LEU A 207 16.15 -4.05 -5.86
N ALA A 208 16.98 -3.13 -5.36
CA ALA A 208 18.44 -3.27 -5.39
C ALA A 208 18.96 -4.51 -4.62
N LYS A 209 18.23 -4.98 -3.60
CA LYS A 209 18.57 -6.21 -2.85
C LYS A 209 18.22 -7.45 -3.64
N LEU A 210 17.07 -7.47 -4.30
CA LEU A 210 16.61 -8.59 -5.13
C LEU A 210 17.45 -8.72 -6.39
N GLU A 211 17.80 -7.62 -7.06
CA GLU A 211 18.69 -7.64 -8.23
C GLU A 211 20.08 -8.19 -7.88
N ARG A 212 20.64 -7.79 -6.73
CA ARG A 212 21.89 -8.40 -6.24
C ARG A 212 21.76 -9.90 -5.97
N ALA A 213 20.62 -10.34 -5.43
CA ALA A 213 20.38 -11.77 -5.20
C ALA A 213 20.20 -12.57 -6.50
N LEU A 214 19.59 -11.97 -7.53
CA LEU A 214 19.46 -12.56 -8.86
C LEU A 214 20.81 -12.66 -9.57
N ASN A 215 21.67 -11.64 -9.47
CA ASN A 215 23.00 -11.64 -10.07
C ASN A 215 23.99 -12.60 -9.35
N ALA A 216 23.63 -13.11 -8.18
CA ALA A 216 24.43 -14.05 -7.40
C ALA A 216 23.94 -15.51 -7.53
N LEU A 217 22.94 -15.77 -8.38
CA LEU A 217 22.54 -17.11 -8.79
C LEU A 217 23.52 -17.68 -9.81
#